data_AF-A0A397D9X9-F1
#
_entry.id   AF-A0A397D9X9-F1
#
_cell.length_a   1.000
_cell.length_b   1.000
_cell.length_c   1.000
_cell.angle_alpha   90.00
_cell.angle_beta   90.00
_cell.angle_gamma   90.00
#
_symmetry.space_group_name_H-M   'P 1'
#
loop_
_entity.id
_entity.type
_entity.pdbx_description
1 polymer ?
#
loop_
_entity_poly.entity_id
_entity_poly.type
_entity_poly.pdbx_seq_one_letter_code
_entity_poly.pdbx_strand_id
1 'polypeptide(L)'
;MKVTLHRHLATVSQKNFTHRHARKTVEISFEEYTHNKNEILGKIYRRLFWLACLATTFGLIELVVYIVRCHFRRPVLGVALKSVYLVYWGMSADDDSNESHGDAEVLRGPAAVQFTIDPKKTLQKSAFWDLWKSTEVAGSFSCTFHNKPPTLAEVTKHLNARGFHVVSSNTTKDVVEVFLYAHSQADDNLPFLAEFIFVYPRRYFQTTFKCASKDVAGEFVKQFQLHQLMDTDD
;
A
#
# COMPACT_ATOMS: atom_id res chain seq x y z
N MET A 1 -56.51 72.67 -7.46
CA MET A 1 -55.11 73.14 -7.54
C MET A 1 -54.25 72.17 -6.72
N LYS A 2 -53.26 71.55 -7.41
CA LYS A 2 -51.98 70.94 -6.97
C LYS A 2 -51.75 70.60 -5.48
N VAL A 3 -51.04 69.54 -5.08
CA VAL A 3 -50.41 68.38 -5.74
C VAL A 3 -49.83 67.50 -4.61
N THR A 4 -49.91 66.18 -4.83
CA THR A 4 -48.91 65.11 -4.55
C THR A 4 -47.88 65.28 -3.42
N LEU A 5 -47.74 64.23 -2.59
CA LEU A 5 -46.43 63.60 -2.45
C LEU A 5 -46.54 62.08 -2.29
N HIS A 6 -45.96 61.37 -3.26
CA HIS A 6 -45.73 59.93 -3.24
C HIS A 6 -44.79 59.54 -2.11
N ARG A 7 -44.99 58.35 -1.52
CA ARG A 7 -43.98 57.29 -1.54
C ARG A 7 -44.59 55.98 -1.03
N HIS A 8 -44.50 54.96 -1.89
CA HIS A 8 -44.87 53.58 -1.64
C HIS A 8 -44.20 53.05 -0.36
N LEU A 9 -45.02 52.65 0.62
CA LEU A 9 -44.58 51.87 1.76
C LEU A 9 -44.47 50.40 1.35
N ALA A 10 -43.28 50.02 0.91
CA ALA A 10 -42.90 48.63 0.73
C ALA A 10 -42.64 47.98 2.11
N THR A 11 -43.56 47.08 2.47
CA THR A 11 -43.43 45.88 3.32
C THR A 11 -42.20 45.75 4.23
N VAL A 12 -42.42 45.97 5.54
CA VAL A 12 -41.56 45.47 6.63
C VAL A 12 -42.41 44.67 7.64
N SER A 13 -42.15 43.37 7.66
CA SER A 13 -42.05 42.42 8.78
C SER A 13 -43.04 42.42 9.96
N GLN A 14 -43.78 41.30 10.02
CA GLN A 14 -44.17 40.49 11.19
C GLN A 14 -44.99 41.09 12.34
N LYS A 15 -46.16 40.47 12.57
CA LYS A 15 -46.46 39.75 13.82
C LYS A 15 -47.56 38.70 13.59
N ASN A 16 -47.14 37.44 13.52
CA ASN A 16 -48.01 36.27 13.62
C ASN A 16 -48.54 36.17 15.05
N PHE A 17 -49.85 36.27 15.23
CA PHE A 17 -50.52 35.87 16.48
C PHE A 17 -51.35 34.61 16.18
N THR A 18 -50.67 33.46 16.12
CA THR A 18 -51.33 32.16 16.06
C THR A 18 -51.44 31.59 17.47
N HIS A 19 -52.68 31.29 17.87
CA HIS A 19 -53.04 30.68 19.15
C HIS A 19 -52.15 29.46 19.44
N ARG A 20 -51.40 29.50 20.56
CA ARG A 20 -50.75 28.30 21.11
C ARG A 20 -51.84 27.28 21.42
N HIS A 21 -51.82 26.14 20.74
CA HIS A 21 -52.65 25.01 21.13
C HIS A 21 -52.27 24.54 22.53
N ALA A 22 -53.28 24.45 23.39
CA ALA A 22 -53.16 23.96 24.75
C ALA A 22 -52.47 22.58 24.78
N ARG A 23 -51.67 22.34 25.83
CA ARG A 23 -51.00 21.07 26.09
C ARG A 23 -52.07 19.97 26.18
N LYS A 24 -52.23 19.17 25.14
CA LYS A 24 -53.14 18.04 25.10
C LYS A 24 -52.52 16.93 25.95
N THR A 25 -52.97 16.79 27.21
CA THR A 25 -52.59 15.67 28.05
C THR A 25 -53.28 14.43 27.48
N VAL A 26 -52.53 13.63 26.73
CA VAL A 26 -53.01 12.33 26.23
C VAL A 26 -52.79 11.34 27.37
N GLU A 27 -53.88 10.89 27.99
CA GLU A 27 -53.86 9.79 28.95
C GLU A 27 -53.60 8.50 28.16
N ILE A 28 -52.33 8.14 28.04
CA ILE A 28 -51.93 6.89 27.39
C ILE A 28 -52.21 5.76 28.39
N SER A 29 -53.13 4.86 28.04
CA SER A 29 -53.40 3.68 28.85
C SER A 29 -52.12 2.83 28.96
N PHE A 30 -51.90 2.20 30.11
CA PHE A 30 -50.69 1.41 30.35
C PHE A 30 -50.54 0.24 29.36
N GLU A 31 -51.65 -0.31 28.88
CA GLU A 31 -51.70 -1.35 27.84
C GLU A 31 -51.22 -0.82 26.47
N GLU A 32 -51.60 0.40 26.09
CA GLU A 32 -51.14 1.02 24.85
C GLU A 32 -49.65 1.39 24.91
N TYR A 33 -49.17 1.83 26.09
CA TYR A 33 -47.74 2.06 26.33
C TYR A 33 -46.90 0.77 26.22
N THR A 34 -47.39 -0.33 26.79
CA THR A 34 -46.68 -1.62 26.75
C THR A 34 -46.70 -2.25 25.36
N HIS A 35 -47.80 -2.14 24.61
CA HIS A 35 -47.89 -2.60 23.23
C HIS A 35 -46.92 -1.85 22.31
N ASN A 36 -46.92 -0.52 22.35
CA ASN A 36 -46.01 0.30 21.54
C ASN A 36 -44.54 0.08 21.91
N LYS A 37 -44.24 -0.11 23.21
CA LYS A 37 -42.90 -0.46 23.69
C LYS A 37 -42.42 -1.79 23.12
N ASN A 38 -43.27 -2.81 23.08
CA ASN A 38 -42.93 -4.12 22.53
C ASN A 38 -42.69 -4.05 21.01
N GLU A 39 -43.42 -3.20 20.28
CA GLU A 39 -43.20 -2.97 18.86
C GLU A 39 -41.85 -2.28 18.58
N ILE A 40 -41.50 -1.27 19.38
CA ILE A 40 -40.23 -0.56 19.29
C ILE A 40 -39.06 -1.49 19.65
N LEU A 41 -39.17 -2.27 20.74
CA LEU A 41 -38.16 -3.27 21.09
C LEU A 41 -38.01 -4.30 19.97
N GLY A 42 -39.10 -4.77 19.36
CA GLY A 42 -39.05 -5.71 18.25
C GLY A 42 -38.28 -5.18 17.03
N LYS A 43 -38.44 -3.91 16.68
CA LYS A 43 -37.67 -3.26 15.60
C LYS A 43 -36.19 -3.15 15.94
N ILE A 44 -35.85 -2.86 17.19
CA ILE A 44 -34.46 -2.75 17.67
C ILE A 44 -33.80 -4.13 17.72
N TYR A 45 -34.48 -5.14 18.27
CA TYR A 45 -33.99 -6.53 18.29
C TYR A 45 -33.74 -7.06 16.88
N ARG A 46 -34.61 -6.75 15.92
CA ARG A 46 -34.41 -7.18 14.53
C ARG A 46 -33.15 -6.56 13.91
N ARG A 47 -32.84 -5.30 14.23
CA ARG A 47 -31.61 -4.63 13.76
C ARG A 47 -30.36 -5.17 14.44
N LEU A 48 -30.41 -5.35 15.77
CA LEU A 48 -29.33 -5.97 16.54
C LEU A 48 -29.06 -7.40 16.08
N PHE A 49 -30.11 -8.16 15.74
CA PHE A 49 -29.98 -9.50 15.20
C PHE A 49 -29.23 -9.51 13.86
N TRP A 50 -29.55 -8.59 12.96
CA TRP A 50 -28.82 -8.45 11.70
C TRP A 50 -27.35 -8.06 11.90
N LEU A 51 -27.06 -7.16 12.85
CA LEU A 51 -25.69 -6.79 13.19
C LEU A 51 -24.91 -7.96 13.81
N ALA A 52 -25.55 -8.74 14.70
CA ALA A 52 -24.95 -9.93 15.27
C ALA A 52 -24.70 -11.00 14.20
N CYS A 53 -25.61 -11.17 13.25
CA CYS A 53 -25.45 -12.09 12.12
C CYS A 53 -24.25 -11.68 11.26
N LEU A 54 -24.11 -10.38 10.96
CA LEU A 54 -22.99 -9.83 10.20
C LEU A 54 -21.65 -9.95 10.96
N ALA A 55 -21.62 -9.69 12.27
CA ALA A 55 -20.43 -9.92 13.09
C ALA A 55 -20.03 -11.41 13.11
N THR A 56 -21.03 -12.31 13.15
CA THR A 56 -20.81 -13.75 13.12
C THR A 56 -20.26 -14.22 11.78
N THR A 57 -20.72 -13.65 10.65
CA THR A 57 -20.17 -13.98 9.34
C THR A 57 -18.73 -13.50 9.19
N PHE A 58 -18.38 -12.29 9.65
CA PHE A 58 -16.98 -11.84 9.68
C PHE A 58 -16.10 -12.75 10.55
N GLY A 59 -16.57 -13.14 11.74
CA GLY A 59 -15.86 -14.09 12.60
C GLY A 59 -15.70 -15.48 11.97
N LEU A 60 -16.72 -15.98 11.27
CA LEU A 60 -16.66 -17.24 10.51
C LEU A 60 -15.68 -17.15 9.34
N ILE A 61 -15.63 -16.03 8.63
CA ILE A 61 -14.67 -15.81 7.54
C ILE A 61 -13.24 -15.82 8.10
N GLU A 62 -12.97 -15.11 9.20
CA GLU A 62 -11.66 -15.15 9.86
C GLU A 62 -11.32 -16.56 10.36
N LEU A 63 -12.29 -17.27 10.94
CA LEU A 63 -12.10 -18.64 11.41
C LEU A 63 -11.79 -19.60 10.26
N VAL A 64 -12.46 -19.47 9.10
CA VAL A 64 -12.18 -20.26 7.91
C VAL A 64 -10.80 -19.92 7.35
N VAL A 65 -10.43 -18.64 7.27
CA VAL A 65 -9.07 -18.22 6.89
C VAL A 65 -8.03 -18.78 7.85
N TYR A 66 -8.30 -18.78 9.15
CA TYR A 66 -7.43 -19.35 10.17
C TYR A 66 -7.31 -20.87 10.04
N ILE A 67 -8.43 -21.59 9.85
CA ILE A 67 -8.43 -23.04 9.65
C ILE A 67 -7.71 -23.40 8.36
N VAL A 68 -7.95 -22.71 7.24
CA VAL A 68 -7.21 -22.92 5.98
C VAL A 68 -5.72 -22.66 6.20
N ARG A 69 -5.35 -21.60 6.92
CA ARG A 69 -3.95 -21.30 7.32
C ARG A 69 -3.34 -22.37 8.23
N CYS A 70 -4.13 -23.02 9.09
CA CYS A 70 -3.70 -24.11 9.97
C CYS A 70 -3.66 -25.46 9.26
N HIS A 71 -4.59 -25.75 8.35
CA HIS A 71 -4.68 -27.02 7.63
C HIS A 71 -3.65 -27.12 6.50
N PHE A 72 -3.28 -25.98 5.89
CA PHE A 72 -2.12 -25.86 5.00
C PHE A 72 -0.78 -25.75 5.75
N ARG A 73 -0.78 -25.68 7.09
CA ARG A 73 0.43 -25.82 7.92
C ARG A 73 0.67 -27.30 8.25
N ARG A 74 1.06 -28.08 7.23
CA ARG A 74 2.20 -28.99 7.43
C ARG A 74 3.46 -28.12 7.36
N PRO A 75 4.52 -28.41 8.15
CA PRO A 75 5.64 -27.49 8.30
C PRO A 75 6.38 -27.41 6.97
N VAL A 76 6.13 -26.35 6.23
CA VAL A 76 7.01 -25.91 5.16
C VAL A 76 7.30 -24.45 5.50
N LEU A 77 8.54 -24.23 5.92
CA LEU A 77 9.29 -22.99 6.10
C LEU A 77 8.52 -21.66 6.13
N GLY A 78 8.91 -20.82 7.11
CA GLY A 78 8.49 -19.42 7.22
C GLY A 78 8.53 -18.67 5.89
N VAL A 79 7.49 -17.87 5.67
CA VAL A 79 7.31 -16.89 4.58
C VAL A 79 7.73 -17.42 3.20
N ALA A 80 6.74 -17.89 2.44
CA ALA A 80 6.96 -18.29 1.05
C ALA A 80 7.65 -17.18 0.26
N LEU A 81 8.83 -17.50 -0.32
CA LEU A 81 9.53 -16.72 -1.34
C LEU A 81 8.59 -16.18 -2.42
N LYS A 82 7.48 -16.89 -2.65
CA LYS A 82 6.39 -16.52 -3.55
C LYS A 82 5.74 -15.18 -3.22
N SER A 83 5.66 -14.74 -1.97
CA SER A 83 5.13 -13.42 -1.61
C SER A 83 6.10 -12.29 -1.91
N VAL A 84 7.41 -12.51 -1.76
CA VAL A 84 8.43 -11.58 -2.29
C VAL A 84 8.35 -11.56 -3.80
N TYR A 85 8.25 -12.73 -4.44
CA TYR A 85 8.00 -12.88 -5.88
C TYR A 85 6.67 -12.27 -6.34
N LEU A 86 5.64 -12.19 -5.50
CA LEU A 86 4.32 -11.67 -5.86
C LEU A 86 4.29 -10.15 -5.80
N VAL A 87 4.99 -9.54 -4.84
CA VAL A 87 5.29 -8.10 -4.85
C VAL A 87 6.20 -7.77 -6.04
N TYR A 88 7.11 -8.68 -6.37
CA TYR A 88 7.99 -8.58 -7.53
C TYR A 88 7.23 -8.67 -8.88
N TRP A 89 6.30 -9.60 -9.00
CA TRP A 89 5.52 -9.87 -10.21
C TRP A 89 4.33 -8.93 -10.39
N GLY A 90 3.67 -8.51 -9.30
CA GLY A 90 2.54 -7.57 -9.36
C GLY A 90 2.93 -6.23 -9.97
N MET A 91 4.21 -5.86 -9.89
CA MET A 91 4.76 -4.66 -10.51
C MET A 91 5.09 -4.82 -12.00
N SER A 92 5.19 -6.07 -12.50
CA SER A 92 5.48 -6.39 -13.91
C SER A 92 4.26 -6.86 -14.69
N ALA A 93 3.11 -7.11 -14.04
CA ALA A 93 1.93 -7.71 -14.67
C ALA A 93 0.86 -6.69 -15.11
N ASP A 94 1.06 -5.40 -14.87
CA ASP A 94 0.06 -4.37 -15.17
C ASP A 94 0.05 -3.87 -16.62
N ASP A 95 0.89 -4.41 -17.53
CA ASP A 95 1.03 -3.84 -18.90
C ASP A 95 0.84 -4.83 -20.07
N ASP A 96 0.11 -5.93 -19.87
CA ASP A 96 -0.19 -6.89 -20.96
C ASP A 96 -1.68 -7.27 -21.05
N SER A 97 -2.58 -6.27 -20.98
CA SER A 97 -3.96 -6.46 -21.44
C SER A 97 -4.21 -5.75 -22.76
N ASN A 98 -3.68 -6.31 -23.85
CA ASN A 98 -4.22 -6.08 -25.19
C ASN A 98 -4.31 -7.41 -25.95
N GLU A 99 -5.29 -8.23 -25.57
CA GLU A 99 -5.67 -9.44 -26.32
C GLU A 99 -6.24 -9.04 -27.70
N SER A 100 -5.55 -9.43 -28.75
CA SER A 100 -6.16 -9.71 -30.05
C SER A 100 -5.83 -11.14 -30.46
N HIS A 101 -6.89 -11.94 -30.56
CA HIS A 101 -6.89 -13.33 -31.00
C HIS A 101 -6.34 -13.48 -32.42
N GLY A 102 -5.49 -14.49 -32.64
CA GLY A 102 -5.11 -14.94 -33.99
C GLY A 102 -3.99 -15.97 -33.97
N ASP A 103 -4.39 -17.25 -33.94
CA ASP A 103 -3.77 -18.49 -34.39
C ASP A 103 -2.24 -18.70 -34.43
N ALA A 104 -1.89 -19.89 -33.93
CA ALA A 104 -0.55 -20.41 -33.68
C ALA A 104 0.38 -20.46 -34.91
N GLU A 105 1.47 -19.71 -34.82
CA GLU A 105 2.74 -20.08 -35.44
C GLU A 105 3.83 -20.03 -34.35
N VAL A 106 4.56 -21.14 -34.18
CA VAL A 106 5.64 -21.30 -33.21
C VAL A 106 6.85 -20.47 -33.67
N LEU A 107 6.75 -19.15 -33.50
CA LEU A 107 7.88 -18.24 -33.55
C LEU A 107 8.61 -18.35 -32.22
N ARG A 108 9.85 -18.86 -32.27
CA ARG A 108 10.82 -18.65 -31.19
C ARG A 108 10.82 -17.15 -30.89
N GLY A 109 10.24 -16.76 -29.76
CA GLY A 109 10.32 -15.38 -29.29
C GLY A 109 11.78 -14.93 -29.26
N PRO A 110 12.06 -13.64 -29.52
CA PRO A 110 13.42 -13.14 -29.37
C PRO A 110 13.90 -13.50 -27.96
N ALA A 111 15.07 -14.12 -27.87
CA ALA A 111 15.69 -14.45 -26.60
C ALA A 111 15.58 -13.22 -25.69
N ALA A 112 14.89 -13.36 -24.55
CA ALA A 112 14.68 -12.27 -23.61
C ALA A 112 16.04 -11.62 -23.35
N VAL A 113 16.20 -10.36 -23.77
CA VAL A 113 17.45 -9.62 -23.63
C VAL A 113 17.76 -9.59 -22.14
N GLN A 114 18.79 -10.32 -21.73
CA GLN A 114 19.11 -10.49 -20.32
C GLN A 114 19.61 -9.14 -19.78
N PHE A 115 18.77 -8.49 -18.98
CA PHE A 115 19.09 -7.21 -18.37
C PHE A 115 20.36 -7.34 -17.52
N THR A 116 21.37 -6.51 -17.81
CA THR A 116 22.70 -6.58 -17.19
C THR A 116 23.10 -5.20 -16.66
N ILE A 117 23.66 -5.16 -15.45
CA ILE A 117 24.13 -3.95 -14.79
C ILE A 117 25.60 -3.72 -15.14
N ASP A 118 26.00 -2.48 -15.43
CA ASP A 118 27.41 -2.13 -15.61
C ASP A 118 28.10 -1.88 -14.25
N PRO A 119 28.97 -2.80 -13.78
CA PRO A 119 29.63 -2.66 -12.48
C PRO A 119 30.69 -1.56 -12.44
N LYS A 120 31.10 -1.01 -13.59
CA LYS A 120 32.15 0.02 -13.67
C LYS A 120 31.61 1.44 -13.47
N LYS A 121 30.29 1.62 -13.62
CA LYS A 121 29.65 2.93 -13.48
C LYS A 121 29.49 3.26 -12.00
N THR A 122 30.26 4.24 -11.55
CA THR A 122 30.20 4.78 -10.19
C THR A 122 29.71 6.22 -10.20
N LEU A 123 29.06 6.64 -9.11
CA LEU A 123 28.55 7.99 -8.95
C LEU A 123 29.12 8.61 -7.68
N GLN A 124 29.55 9.87 -7.77
CA GLN A 124 30.00 10.62 -6.59
C GLN A 124 28.82 10.99 -5.69
N LYS A 125 29.07 11.12 -4.38
CA LYS A 125 28.04 11.40 -3.39
C LYS A 125 27.27 12.71 -3.64
N SER A 126 27.92 13.76 -4.12
CA SER A 126 27.25 15.03 -4.47
C SER A 126 26.28 14.85 -5.64
N ALA A 127 26.77 14.28 -6.74
CA ALA A 127 25.98 14.00 -7.94
C ALA A 127 24.81 13.05 -7.67
N PHE A 128 24.97 12.08 -6.75
CA PHE A 128 23.89 11.22 -6.31
C PHE A 128 22.74 12.01 -5.70
N TRP A 129 23.00 12.98 -4.83
CA TRP A 129 21.93 13.74 -4.19
C TRP A 129 21.21 14.68 -5.15
N ASP A 130 21.93 15.24 -6.11
CA ASP A 130 21.32 16.06 -7.16
C ASP A 130 20.38 15.21 -8.02
N LEU A 131 20.83 14.01 -8.41
CA LEU A 131 20.02 13.07 -9.18
C LEU A 131 18.86 12.48 -8.37
N TRP A 132 19.07 12.20 -7.08
CA TRP A 132 18.03 11.71 -6.18
C TRP A 132 16.90 12.72 -6.01
N LYS A 133 17.20 14.01 -6.00
CA LYS A 133 16.18 15.07 -5.88
C LYS A 133 15.41 15.27 -7.18
N SER A 134 16.06 15.15 -8.33
CA SER A 134 15.43 15.34 -9.64
C SER A 134 14.67 14.12 -10.15
N THR A 135 15.04 12.91 -9.70
CA THR A 135 14.40 11.66 -10.15
C THR A 135 13.16 11.34 -9.32
N GLU A 136 12.09 10.92 -9.97
CA GLU A 136 10.86 10.50 -9.30
C GLU A 136 10.96 9.10 -8.68
N VAL A 137 10.10 8.84 -7.69
CA VAL A 137 9.99 7.51 -7.07
C VAL A 137 9.33 6.55 -8.05
N ALA A 138 10.08 5.53 -8.44
CA ALA A 138 9.58 4.46 -9.31
C ALA A 138 8.86 3.39 -8.48
N GLY A 139 9.25 3.20 -7.22
CA GLY A 139 8.58 2.29 -6.33
C GLY A 139 9.24 2.13 -4.97
N SER A 140 8.63 1.30 -4.14
CA SER A 140 9.14 0.92 -2.84
C SER A 140 8.61 -0.45 -2.44
N PHE A 141 9.34 -1.13 -1.56
CA PHE A 141 8.83 -2.33 -0.91
C PHE A 141 9.36 -2.38 0.52
N SER A 142 8.67 -3.14 1.36
CA SER A 142 9.10 -3.40 2.73
C SER A 142 8.85 -4.84 3.10
N CYS A 143 9.67 -5.36 4.00
CA CYS A 143 9.48 -6.68 4.57
C CYS A 143 9.94 -6.73 6.02
N THR A 144 9.31 -7.61 6.78
CA THR A 144 9.77 -7.99 8.11
C THR A 144 10.44 -9.34 7.98
N PHE A 145 11.64 -9.48 8.54
CA PHE A 145 12.40 -10.72 8.53
C PHE A 145 12.45 -11.33 9.93
N HIS A 146 12.43 -12.66 10.01
CA HIS A 146 12.53 -13.38 11.28
C HIS A 146 13.96 -13.76 11.62
N ASN A 147 14.84 -13.79 10.64
CA ASN A 147 16.19 -14.29 10.78
C ASN A 147 17.12 -13.20 11.33
N LYS A 148 18.40 -13.55 11.52
CA LYS A 148 19.42 -12.57 11.90
C LYS A 148 19.52 -11.48 10.82
N PRO A 149 19.46 -10.19 11.19
CA PRO A 149 19.66 -9.12 10.22
C PRO A 149 21.07 -9.16 9.61
N PRO A 150 21.22 -8.89 8.31
CA PRO A 150 22.53 -8.76 7.71
C PRO A 150 23.23 -7.49 8.22
N THR A 151 24.55 -7.58 8.33
CA THR A 151 25.43 -6.45 8.64
C THR A 151 25.64 -5.57 7.42
N LEU A 152 26.01 -4.30 7.63
CA LEU A 152 26.34 -3.38 6.53
C LEU A 152 27.41 -3.98 5.59
N ALA A 153 28.44 -4.65 6.14
CA ALA A 153 29.50 -5.26 5.36
C ALA A 153 28.99 -6.38 4.43
N GLU A 154 28.06 -7.22 4.92
CA GLU A 154 27.44 -8.28 4.12
C GLU A 154 26.56 -7.69 3.01
N VAL A 155 25.74 -6.67 3.34
CA VAL A 155 24.91 -5.96 2.36
C VAL A 155 25.77 -5.32 1.27
N THR A 156 26.81 -4.57 1.65
CA THR A 156 27.72 -3.92 0.70
C THR A 156 28.43 -4.93 -0.19
N LYS A 157 28.95 -6.02 0.38
CA LYS A 157 29.62 -7.08 -0.39
C LYS A 157 28.68 -7.72 -1.41
N HIS A 158 27.45 -8.05 -0.98
CA HIS A 158 26.44 -8.68 -1.82
C HIS A 158 25.96 -7.80 -2.97
N LEU A 159 25.79 -6.50 -2.72
CA LEU A 159 25.36 -5.54 -3.73
C LEU A 159 26.49 -5.24 -4.73
N ASN A 160 27.71 -5.03 -4.26
CA ASN A 160 28.88 -4.85 -5.14
C ASN A 160 29.12 -6.08 -6.03
N ALA A 161 28.93 -7.30 -5.49
CA ALA A 161 29.05 -8.53 -6.26
C ALA A 161 28.04 -8.64 -7.42
N ARG A 162 26.96 -7.84 -7.38
CA ARG A 162 25.93 -7.77 -8.43
C ARG A 162 26.00 -6.50 -9.28
N GLY A 163 27.08 -5.74 -9.16
CA GLY A 163 27.33 -4.53 -9.94
C GLY A 163 26.64 -3.27 -9.43
N PHE A 164 25.99 -3.31 -8.26
CA PHE A 164 25.48 -2.11 -7.62
C PHE A 164 26.62 -1.39 -6.90
N HIS A 165 26.72 -0.09 -7.08
CA HIS A 165 27.67 0.74 -6.36
C HIS A 165 27.02 1.36 -5.12
N VAL A 166 27.59 1.06 -3.95
CA VAL A 166 27.22 1.71 -2.68
C VAL A 166 27.84 3.11 -2.60
N VAL A 167 27.02 4.15 -2.76
CA VAL A 167 27.48 5.55 -2.81
C VAL A 167 27.72 6.13 -1.41
N SER A 168 26.83 5.81 -0.47
CA SER A 168 26.92 6.27 0.91
C SER A 168 26.18 5.30 1.80
N SER A 169 26.63 5.18 3.04
CA SER A 169 25.92 4.47 4.09
C SER A 169 25.92 5.30 5.37
N ASN A 170 24.85 5.19 6.14
CA ASN A 170 24.74 5.74 7.48
C ASN A 170 24.42 4.60 8.44
N THR A 171 25.04 4.61 9.62
CA THR A 171 24.84 3.53 10.59
C THR A 171 24.73 4.13 11.97
N THR A 172 23.61 3.85 12.61
CA THR A 172 23.35 4.11 14.02
C THR A 172 23.23 2.77 14.75
N LYS A 173 23.01 2.81 16.07
CA LYS A 173 22.86 1.60 16.88
C LYS A 173 21.71 0.70 16.39
N ASP A 174 20.63 1.31 15.94
CA ASP A 174 19.37 0.60 15.66
C ASP A 174 19.00 0.60 14.17
N VAL A 175 19.59 1.50 13.37
CA VAL A 175 19.23 1.70 11.96
C VAL A 175 20.46 1.77 11.08
N VAL A 176 20.43 1.04 9.97
CA VAL A 176 21.39 1.15 8.87
C VAL A 176 20.68 1.65 7.62
N GLU A 177 21.25 2.68 7.01
CA GLU A 177 20.78 3.26 5.76
C GLU A 177 21.88 3.10 4.71
N VAL A 178 21.51 2.64 3.51
CA VAL A 178 22.45 2.44 2.40
C VAL A 178 21.87 3.05 1.13
N PHE A 179 22.67 3.89 0.47
CA PHE A 179 22.32 4.57 -0.78
C PHE A 179 23.09 3.93 -1.93
N LEU A 180 22.36 3.52 -2.95
CA LEU A 180 22.85 2.68 -4.04
C LEU A 180 22.66 3.37 -5.38
N TYR A 181 23.61 3.15 -6.26
CA TYR A 181 23.56 3.55 -7.66
C TYR A 181 23.82 2.35 -8.56
N ALA A 182 23.08 2.26 -9.65
CA ALA A 182 23.31 1.28 -10.70
C ALA A 182 23.04 1.90 -12.07
N HIS A 183 23.60 1.25 -13.09
CA HIS A 183 23.39 1.60 -14.47
C HIS A 183 23.13 0.36 -15.31
N SER A 184 22.20 0.43 -16.25
CA SER A 184 22.05 -0.62 -17.26
C SER A 184 23.28 -0.58 -18.18
N GLN A 185 23.77 -1.76 -18.59
CA GLN A 185 24.81 -1.86 -19.60
C GLN A 185 24.28 -1.55 -21.01
N ALA A 186 22.99 -1.76 -21.25
CA ALA A 186 22.38 -1.61 -22.57
C ALA A 186 21.98 -0.16 -22.90
N ASP A 187 21.73 0.65 -21.87
CA ASP A 187 21.35 2.05 -22.00
C ASP A 187 22.10 2.85 -20.95
N ASP A 188 22.90 3.82 -21.40
CA ASP A 188 23.78 4.68 -20.61
C ASP A 188 23.04 5.92 -20.04
N ASN A 189 21.74 6.06 -20.31
CA ASN A 189 20.90 7.18 -19.91
C ASN A 189 19.82 6.83 -18.86
N LEU A 190 19.85 5.60 -18.34
CA LEU A 190 18.89 5.09 -17.34
C LEU A 190 19.58 4.85 -15.99
N PRO A 191 19.77 5.91 -15.18
CA PRO A 191 20.29 5.76 -13.85
C PRO A 191 19.23 5.14 -12.94
N PHE A 192 19.66 4.18 -12.13
CA PHE A 192 18.85 3.60 -11.08
C PHE A 192 19.44 3.96 -9.71
N LEU A 193 18.57 4.43 -8.83
CA LEU A 193 18.93 4.85 -7.48
C LEU A 193 18.08 4.10 -6.48
N ALA A 194 18.66 3.69 -5.35
CA ALA A 194 17.90 3.08 -4.26
C ALA A 194 18.40 3.51 -2.89
N GLU A 195 17.48 3.55 -1.94
CA GLU A 195 17.70 3.76 -0.52
C GLU A 195 17.20 2.52 0.22
N PHE A 196 18.07 1.91 1.00
CA PHE A 196 17.80 0.74 1.81
C PHE A 196 17.85 1.15 3.28
N ILE A 197 16.79 0.85 4.03
CA ILE A 197 16.67 1.15 5.45
C ILE A 197 16.44 -0.16 6.20
N PHE A 198 17.36 -0.51 7.08
CA PHE A 198 17.27 -1.66 7.98
C PHE A 198 17.04 -1.15 9.40
N VAL A 199 15.95 -1.57 10.03
CA VAL A 199 15.63 -1.26 11.43
C VAL A 199 15.79 -2.53 12.26
N TYR A 200 16.95 -2.68 12.89
CA TYR A 200 17.35 -3.92 13.57
C TYR A 200 16.43 -4.35 14.71
N PRO A 201 16.00 -3.46 15.64
CA PRO A 201 15.10 -3.87 16.72
C PRO A 201 13.75 -4.41 16.24
N ARG A 202 13.31 -3.97 15.06
CA ARG A 202 12.03 -4.38 14.46
C ARG A 202 12.19 -5.51 13.44
N ARG A 203 13.43 -5.92 13.15
CA ARG A 203 13.78 -6.81 12.04
C ARG A 203 13.03 -6.42 10.76
N TYR A 204 13.06 -5.13 10.47
CA TYR A 204 12.29 -4.52 9.40
C TYR A 204 13.23 -3.95 8.36
N PHE A 205 12.88 -4.17 7.10
CA PHE A 205 13.59 -3.67 5.95
C PHE A 205 12.63 -2.90 5.05
N GLN A 206 13.09 -1.75 4.56
CA GLN A 206 12.38 -0.96 3.57
C GLN A 206 13.36 -0.52 2.49
N THR A 207 12.89 -0.54 1.25
CA THR A 207 13.60 0.03 0.12
C THR A 207 12.72 1.02 -0.60
N THR A 208 13.29 2.16 -0.96
CA THR A 208 12.72 3.11 -1.91
C THR A 208 13.65 3.18 -3.12
N PHE A 209 13.12 3.10 -4.33
CA PHE A 209 13.93 3.20 -5.54
C PHE A 209 13.37 4.24 -6.51
N LYS A 210 14.29 4.88 -7.22
CA LYS A 210 14.04 5.96 -8.18
C LYS A 210 14.69 5.59 -9.50
N CYS A 211 13.91 5.74 -10.57
CA CYS A 211 14.32 5.44 -11.94
C CYS A 211 13.43 6.25 -12.88
N ALA A 212 13.95 6.68 -14.02
CA ALA A 212 13.16 7.41 -15.02
C ALA A 212 12.12 6.50 -15.71
N SER A 213 12.41 5.21 -15.88
CA SER A 213 11.50 4.21 -16.42
C SER A 213 11.11 3.21 -15.35
N LYS A 214 9.79 3.07 -15.10
CA LYS A 214 9.24 2.11 -14.13
C LYS A 214 9.40 0.67 -14.62
N ASP A 215 9.27 0.44 -15.91
CA ASP A 215 9.38 -0.88 -16.54
C ASP A 215 10.77 -1.48 -16.32
N VAL A 216 11.81 -0.65 -16.46
CA VAL A 216 13.21 -1.06 -16.24
C VAL A 216 13.56 -1.15 -14.75
N ALA A 217 12.90 -0.38 -13.88
CA ALA A 217 13.11 -0.48 -12.43
C ALA A 217 12.80 -1.90 -11.92
N GLY A 218 11.78 -2.53 -12.50
CA GLY A 218 11.43 -3.92 -12.26
C GLY A 218 12.48 -4.93 -12.71
N GLU A 219 13.47 -4.58 -13.53
CA GLU A 219 14.60 -5.46 -13.85
C GLU A 219 15.77 -5.26 -12.88
N PHE A 220 16.07 -4.03 -12.48
CA PHE A 220 17.10 -3.75 -11.46
C PHE A 220 16.77 -4.42 -10.13
N VAL A 221 15.51 -4.36 -9.68
CA VAL A 221 15.12 -4.92 -8.39
C VAL A 221 15.29 -6.47 -8.40
N LYS A 222 15.28 -7.16 -9.57
CA LYS A 222 15.38 -8.65 -9.69
C LYS A 222 16.79 -9.03 -9.31
N GLN A 223 17.73 -8.15 -9.65
CA GLN A 223 19.14 -8.30 -9.37
C GLN A 223 19.47 -8.04 -7.90
N PHE A 224 18.60 -7.45 -7.08
CA PHE A 224 18.97 -7.25 -5.66
C PHE A 224 19.13 -8.57 -4.89
N GLN A 225 18.26 -9.56 -5.13
CA GLN A 225 18.29 -10.90 -4.51
C GLN A 225 18.57 -10.91 -3.00
N LEU A 226 18.00 -9.97 -2.24
CA LEU A 226 18.29 -9.78 -0.82
C LEU A 226 17.89 -10.96 0.06
N HIS A 227 17.05 -11.87 -0.43
CA HIS A 227 16.74 -13.11 0.25
C HIS A 227 17.99 -13.95 0.55
N GLN A 228 19.05 -13.86 -0.26
CA GLN A 228 20.30 -14.60 0.00
C GLN A 228 21.11 -14.03 1.17
N LEU A 229 20.82 -12.81 1.61
CA LEU A 229 21.42 -12.22 2.81
C LEU A 229 20.66 -12.60 4.09
N MET A 230 19.45 -13.14 3.95
CA MET A 230 18.63 -13.53 5.08
C MET A 230 18.84 -15.02 5.33
N ASP A 231 19.83 -15.32 6.17
CA ASP A 231 20.21 -16.68 6.57
C ASP A 231 18.96 -17.45 7.00
N THR A 232 18.56 -18.49 6.25
CA THR A 232 17.47 -19.36 6.68
C THR A 232 18.06 -20.33 7.68
N ASP A 233 17.72 -20.18 8.97
CA ASP A 233 17.98 -21.24 9.94
C ASP A 233 17.28 -22.51 9.39
N ASP A 234 18.06 -23.46 8.88
CA ASP A 234 17.60 -24.82 8.52
C ASP A 234 17.14 -25.58 9.78
#